data_AF-A0A2W7N0U0-F1
#
_entry.id   AF-A0A2W7N0U0-F1
#
_cell.length_a   1.000
_cell.length_b   1.000
_cell.length_c   1.000
_cell.angle_alpha   90.00
_cell.angle_beta   90.00
_cell.angle_gamma   90.00
#
_symmetry.space_group_name_H-M   'P 1'
#
loop_
_entity.id
_entity.type
_entity.pdbx_description
1 polymer ?
#
loop_
_entity_poly.entity_id
_entity_poly.type
_entity_poly.pdbx_seq_one_letter_code
_entity_poly.pdbx_strand_id
1 'polypeptide(L)'
;MTQYNLEEMKILNQMLLALFIVADFALFLFFTNNAFPWFALLGSGIGLSIIVLCWTGNKHTYFIASLLVFTALFSIVYNWQSIVH
;
A
#
# COMPACT_ATOMS: atom_id res chain seq x y z
N MET A 1 -21.97 -8.97 18.92
CA MET A 1 -20.62 -8.45 18.61
C MET A 1 -20.38 -7.26 19.51
N THR A 2 -19.26 -7.23 20.25
CA THR A 2 -18.93 -6.09 21.13
C THR A 2 -18.46 -4.90 20.29
N GLN A 3 -18.52 -3.68 20.83
CA GLN A 3 -18.01 -2.47 20.14
C GLN A 3 -16.51 -2.58 19.88
N TYR A 4 -15.75 -3.17 20.80
CA TYR A 4 -14.33 -3.49 20.64
C TYR A 4 -14.06 -4.33 19.38
N ASN A 5 -14.76 -5.45 19.21
CA ASN A 5 -14.58 -6.32 18.05
C ASN A 5 -14.93 -5.61 16.73
N LEU A 6 -15.88 -4.67 16.74
CA LEU A 6 -16.22 -3.89 15.56
C LEU A 6 -15.12 -2.89 15.18
N GLU A 7 -14.45 -2.29 16.16
CA GLU A 7 -13.34 -1.36 15.91
C GLU A 7 -12.10 -2.08 15.38
N GLU A 8 -11.74 -3.23 15.95
CA GLU A 8 -10.64 -4.05 15.44
C GLU A 8 -10.88 -4.50 14.00
N MET A 9 -12.10 -4.97 13.69
CA MET A 9 -12.45 -5.39 12.33
C MET A 9 -12.39 -4.24 11.33
N LYS A 10 -12.71 -3.00 11.74
CA LYS A 10 -12.56 -1.82 10.87
C LYS A 10 -11.09 -1.52 10.56
N ILE A 11 -10.21 -1.62 11.56
CA ILE A 11 -8.77 -1.43 11.37
C ILE A 11 -8.22 -2.52 10.45
N LEU A 12 -8.55 -3.79 10.72
CA LEU A 12 -8.10 -4.92 9.92
C LEU A 12 -8.57 -4.81 8.48
N ASN A 13 -9.80 -4.35 8.24
CA ASN A 13 -10.32 -4.09 6.90
C ASN A 13 -9.56 -2.95 6.19
N GLN A 14 -9.20 -1.87 6.90
CA GLN A 14 -8.36 -0.81 6.34
C GLN A 14 -6.97 -1.34 5.93
N MET A 15 -6.36 -2.18 6.77
CA MET A 15 -5.06 -2.78 6.46
C MET A 15 -5.15 -3.73 5.25
N LEU A 16 -6.14 -4.61 5.22
CA LEU A 16 -6.35 -5.55 4.11
C LEU A 16 -6.61 -4.81 2.79
N LEU A 17 -7.44 -3.77 2.81
CA LEU A 17 -7.70 -2.98 1.61
C LEU A 17 -6.41 -2.34 1.07
N ALA A 18 -5.58 -1.77 1.96
CA ALA A 18 -4.28 -1.22 1.56
C ALA A 18 -3.36 -2.29 0.97
N LEU A 19 -3.33 -3.49 1.56
CA LEU A 19 -2.55 -4.62 1.07
C LEU A 19 -2.99 -5.02 -0.35
N PHE A 20 -4.29 -5.23 -0.57
CA PHE A 20 -4.82 -5.62 -1.88
C PHE A 20 -4.49 -4.57 -2.95
N ILE A 21 -4.75 -3.29 -2.68
CA ILE A 21 -4.47 -2.20 -3.63
C ILE A 21 -2.99 -2.19 -4.04
N VAL A 22 -2.08 -2.26 -3.07
CA VAL A 22 -0.65 -2.20 -3.35
C VAL A 22 -0.16 -3.49 -4.03
N ALA A 23 -0.59 -4.66 -3.56
CA ALA A 23 -0.17 -5.94 -4.10
C ALA A 23 -0.63 -6.13 -5.55
N ASP A 24 -1.89 -5.82 -5.85
CA ASP A 24 -2.46 -5.93 -7.20
C ASP A 24 -1.78 -4.95 -8.15
N PHE A 25 -1.53 -3.71 -7.70
CA PHE A 25 -0.84 -2.73 -8.52
C PHE A 25 0.64 -3.11 -8.76
N ALA A 26 1.33 -3.61 -7.74
CA ALA A 26 2.71 -4.09 -7.90
C ALA A 26 2.78 -5.30 -8.83
N LEU A 27 1.82 -6.24 -8.73
CA LEU A 27 1.72 -7.39 -9.62
C LEU A 27 1.45 -6.96 -11.07
N PHE A 28 0.55 -5.99 -11.26
CA PHE A 28 0.31 -5.39 -12.57
C PHE A 28 1.58 -4.77 -13.16
N LEU A 29 2.34 -4.00 -12.39
CA LEU A 29 3.59 -3.39 -12.84
C LEU A 29 4.64 -4.45 -13.20
N PHE A 30 4.70 -5.55 -12.44
CA PHE A 30 5.59 -6.68 -12.71
C PHE A 30 5.27 -7.37 -14.04
N PHE A 31 3.99 -7.58 -14.38
CA PHE A 31 3.62 -8.23 -15.64
C PHE A 31 3.68 -7.33 -16.87
N THR A 32 3.56 -6.02 -16.69
CA THR A 32 3.48 -5.07 -17.82
C THR A 32 4.82 -4.45 -18.22
N ASN A 33 5.86 -4.59 -17.39
CA ASN A 33 7.16 -3.96 -17.63
C ASN A 33 8.28 -4.99 -17.57
N ASN A 34 9.23 -4.88 -18.50
CA ASN A 34 10.40 -5.77 -18.56
C ASN A 34 11.33 -5.60 -17.35
N ALA A 35 11.45 -4.38 -16.86
CA ALA A 35 12.14 -4.04 -15.62
C ALA A 35 11.13 -3.41 -14.66
N PHE A 36 11.16 -3.82 -13.39
CA PHE A 36 10.17 -3.39 -12.42
C PHE A 36 10.24 -1.87 -12.16
N PRO A 37 9.18 -1.09 -12.46
CA PRO A 37 9.20 0.36 -12.35
C PRO A 37 8.91 0.81 -10.90
N TRP A 38 9.89 0.64 -10.03
CA TRP A 38 9.78 0.90 -8.59
C TRP A 38 9.36 2.35 -8.25
N PHE A 39 9.79 3.31 -9.07
CA PHE A 39 9.41 4.71 -8.90
C PHE A 39 7.92 4.96 -9.18
N ALA A 40 7.31 4.20 -10.10
CA ALA A 40 5.88 4.28 -10.38
C ALA A 40 5.06 3.74 -9.20
N LEU A 41 5.52 2.66 -8.56
CA LEU A 41 4.91 2.12 -7.35
C LEU A 41 5.01 3.11 -6.17
N LEU A 42 6.19 3.70 -5.93
CA LEU A 42 6.34 4.71 -4.88
C LEU A 42 5.51 5.97 -5.16
N GLY A 43 5.54 6.46 -6.40
CA GLY A 43 4.77 7.63 -6.82
C GLY A 43 3.27 7.42 -6.67
N SER A 44 2.74 6.25 -7.03
CA SER A 44 1.33 5.93 -6.86
C SER A 44 0.95 5.76 -5.39
N GLY A 45 1.78 5.09 -4.58
CA GLY A 45 1.55 4.92 -3.15
C GLY A 45 1.53 6.26 -2.40
N ILE A 46 2.52 7.11 -2.62
CA ILE A 46 2.59 8.46 -2.03
C ILE A 46 1.43 9.32 -2.57
N GLY A 47 1.19 9.33 -3.88
CA GLY A 47 0.11 10.11 -4.49
C GLY A 47 -1.26 9.74 -3.91
N LEU A 48 -1.57 8.44 -3.83
CA LEU A 48 -2.83 7.96 -3.27
C LEU A 48 -2.94 8.30 -1.77
N SER A 49 -1.84 8.21 -1.01
CA SER A 49 -1.82 8.59 0.40
C SER A 49 -2.19 10.06 0.62
N ILE A 50 -1.68 10.96 -0.23
CA ILE A 50 -1.97 12.41 -0.17
C ILE A 50 -3.43 12.67 -0.53
N ILE A 51 -3.96 12.02 -1.58
CA ILE A 51 -5.35 12.17 -2.00
C ILE A 51 -6.30 11.74 -0.87
N VAL A 52 -6.05 10.58 -0.26
CA VAL A 52 -6.89 10.06 0.83
C VAL A 52 -6.79 10.93 2.07
N LEU A 53 -5.59 11.42 2.41
CA LEU A 53 -5.40 12.34 3.52
C LEU A 53 -6.14 13.67 3.30
N CYS A 54 -6.09 14.22 2.09
CA CYS A 54 -6.78 15.45 1.73
C CYS A 54 -8.31 15.29 1.74
N TRP A 55 -8.82 14.14 1.26
CA TRP A 55 -10.26 13.89 1.19
C TRP A 55 -10.84 13.54 2.57
N THR A 56 -10.27 12.55 3.26
CA THR A 56 -10.90 11.96 4.44
C THR A 56 -10.32 12.44 5.76
N GLY A 57 -9.27 13.27 5.73
CA GLY A 57 -8.57 13.75 6.92
C GLY A 57 -7.98 12.60 7.75
N ASN A 58 -7.94 12.77 9.07
CA ASN A 58 -7.36 11.80 10.00
C ASN A 58 -8.22 10.56 10.30
N LYS A 59 -9.34 10.32 9.58
CA LYS A 59 -10.22 9.16 9.86
C LYS A 59 -9.65 7.83 9.37
N HIS A 60 -8.75 7.84 8.38
CA HIS A 60 -8.19 6.63 7.75
C HIS A 60 -6.66 6.58 7.85
N THR A 61 -6.11 7.04 8.97
CA THR A 61 -4.66 7.05 9.20
C THR A 61 -4.04 5.65 9.12
N TYR A 62 -4.74 4.61 9.61
CA TYR A 62 -4.25 3.23 9.52
C TYR A 62 -4.18 2.71 8.08
N PHE A 63 -5.16 3.06 7.24
CA PHE A 63 -5.12 2.77 5.81
C PHE A 63 -3.90 3.44 5.16
N ILE A 64 -3.72 4.74 5.39
CA ILE A 64 -2.60 5.51 4.82
C ILE A 64 -1.24 4.94 5.26
N ALA A 65 -1.07 4.67 6.56
CA ALA A 65 0.15 4.11 7.10
C ALA A 65 0.44 2.73 6.51
N SER A 66 -0.57 1.85 6.46
CA SER A 66 -0.44 0.51 5.88
C SER A 66 -0.10 0.58 4.39
N LEU A 67 -0.73 1.51 3.66
CA LEU A 67 -0.48 1.71 2.25
C LEU A 67 0.99 2.05 1.99
N LEU A 68 1.54 3.03 2.71
CA LEU A 68 2.95 3.42 2.59
C LEU A 68 3.90 2.28 2.99
N VAL A 69 3.59 1.55 4.06
CA VAL A 69 4.39 0.40 4.50
C VAL A 69 4.42 -0.69 3.42
N PHE A 70 3.26 -1.05 2.87
CA PHE A 70 3.20 -2.06 1.81
C PHE A 70 3.87 -1.57 0.53
N THR A 71 3.72 -0.29 0.16
CA THR A 71 4.42 0.28 -1.01
C THR A 71 5.93 0.14 -0.85
N ALA A 72 6.47 0.48 0.33
CA ALA A 72 7.90 0.32 0.62
C ALA A 72 8.35 -1.15 0.58
N LEU A 73 7.59 -2.04 1.23
CA LEU A 73 7.90 -3.48 1.26
C LEU A 73 7.91 -4.09 -0.15
N PHE A 74 6.88 -3.88 -0.95
CA PHE A 74 6.81 -4.39 -2.31
C PHE A 74 7.86 -3.77 -3.22
N SER A 75 8.20 -2.49 -3.03
CA SER A 75 9.32 -1.87 -3.73
C SER A 75 10.63 -2.59 -3.44
N ILE A 76 10.91 -2.92 -2.17
CA ILE A 76 12.12 -3.66 -1.80
C ILE A 76 12.10 -5.09 -2.37
N VAL A 77 11.00 -5.82 -2.20
CA VAL A 77 10.87 -7.22 -2.62
C VAL A 77 11.07 -7.37 -4.13
N TYR A 78 10.42 -6.54 -4.94
CA TYR A 78 10.55 -6.63 -6.40
C TYR A 78 11.87 -6.06 -6.93
N ASN A 79 12.63 -5.28 -6.15
CA ASN A 79 13.96 -4.81 -6.52
C ASN A 79 15.10 -5.58 -5.83
N TRP A 80 14.79 -6.67 -5.11
CA TRP A 80 15.78 -7.39 -4.30
C TRP A 80 17.02 -7.82 -5.09
N GLN A 81 16.82 -8.26 -6.34
CA GLN A 81 17.91 -8.68 -7.23
C GLN A 81 18.86 -7.56 -7.65
N SER A 82 18.44 -6.29 -7.54
CA SER A 82 19.26 -5.12 -7.81
C SER A 82 19.98 -4.61 -6.54
N ILE A 83 19.45 -4.94 -5.36
CA ILE A 83 19.97 -4.49 -4.07
C ILE A 83 21.04 -5.45 -3.54
N VAL A 84 20.85 -6.76 -3.71
CA VAL A 84 21.80 -7.79 -3.26
C VAL A 84 22.50 -8.35 -4.49
N HIS A 85 23.68 -7.79 -4.77
CA HIS A 85 24.65 -8.29 -5.75
C HIS A 85 25.69 -9.18 -5.08
#